data_AF-A0A094CV68-F1
#
_entry.id   AF-A0A094CV68-F1
#
_cell.length_a   1.000
_cell.length_b   1.000
_cell.length_c   1.000
_cell.angle_alpha   90.00
_cell.angle_beta   90.00
_cell.angle_gamma   90.00
#
_symmetry.space_group_name_H-M   'P 1'
#
loop_
_entity.id
_entity.type
_entity.pdbx_description
1 polymer ?
#
loop_
_entity_poly.entity_id
_entity_poly.type
_entity_poly.pdbx_seq_one_letter_code
_entity_poly.pdbx_strand_id
1 'polypeptide(L)'
;MAAKSSPFGDNNAINSETSSIAPHSRHGSEGTGITRHRDSGEKEKHQFRSYRLIGEYEQPWIKDKRMKKSRYNNIIVYIFMFIGFGVAGYICYTATQSVPKHDYCLILDEEFKSLDPNVWNHEIQVDGYGTGSFDWTTADPKNSFVDAEGLHIVPTLTNESTPITNEQISNGFTVNLTADGSCTSDTPFNCVIRSNNTLGYTIPPVRSARLNTKGKKTIRYGKVEIIAKMPAGDWLWPALWLVPQDDVYGGWPRSGEIDIAEVRGNDPSYPLGGRDTYTSTLHWGPTTDLNAFWRTTAGRQIRRTDFSKSFHTFGFEWSGDYMYTYLDSRLQQVLYVGIAGKHTPKNFWERGEFGDVFVNNTLLPNPWAESKNRGAPFDQEFYLVMNVAVGSRNGWFLDGVGGKPWVDASTYLAPGAFYQRVDDWYPTWGEGNARGMTVKSVKMWQEGKCTLPNLQYYLIYQAQLFSLEEPLCISDTVFSP
;
A
#
# COMPACT_ATOMS: atom_id res chain seq x y z
N MET A 1 17.98 48.23 -30.25
CA MET A 1 18.33 48.65 -28.87
C MET A 1 18.37 47.37 -28.04
N ALA A 2 19.54 46.76 -27.88
CA ALA A 2 20.54 47.08 -26.85
C ALA A 2 20.34 46.21 -25.60
N ALA A 3 20.99 45.04 -25.58
CA ALA A 3 21.11 44.19 -24.41
C ALA A 3 22.13 44.76 -23.41
N LYS A 4 21.91 44.52 -22.12
CA LYS A 4 22.88 44.68 -21.02
C LYS A 4 22.66 43.49 -20.08
N SER A 5 23.50 42.46 -20.10
CA SER A 5 24.88 42.38 -19.59
C SER A 5 24.92 42.19 -18.07
N SER A 6 25.13 40.93 -17.65
CA SER A 6 25.60 40.57 -16.31
C SER A 6 26.95 41.25 -16.04
N PRO A 7 27.21 41.77 -14.82
CA PRO A 7 28.52 42.24 -14.44
C PRO A 7 29.40 41.08 -13.92
N PHE A 8 30.59 40.94 -14.51
CA PHE A 8 31.74 40.12 -14.05
C PHE A 8 31.79 38.61 -14.43
N GLY A 9 32.02 38.35 -15.72
CA GLY A 9 33.19 37.58 -16.17
C GLY A 9 34.28 38.56 -16.68
N ASP A 10 35.53 38.23 -17.00
CA ASP A 10 36.26 36.94 -17.08
C ASP A 10 37.79 37.18 -16.97
N ASN A 11 38.56 36.07 -16.96
CA ASN A 11 39.93 35.91 -17.51
C ASN A 11 41.20 36.33 -16.73
N ASN A 12 41.92 35.31 -16.25
CA ASN A 12 43.33 34.97 -16.53
C ASN A 12 44.43 36.07 -16.54
N ALA A 13 45.41 35.97 -15.62
CA ALA A 13 46.85 35.81 -15.95
C ALA A 13 47.80 35.59 -14.73
N ILE A 14 48.39 34.39 -14.65
CA ILE A 14 49.86 34.08 -14.59
C ILE A 14 50.77 34.61 -13.44
N ASN A 15 51.66 33.72 -12.95
CA ASN A 15 52.85 33.88 -12.02
C ASN A 15 52.55 34.02 -10.50
N SER A 16 53.35 33.48 -9.55
CA SER A 16 54.55 32.59 -9.55
C SER A 16 54.73 31.89 -8.18
N GLU A 17 55.33 30.68 -8.16
CA GLU A 17 56.03 29.93 -7.07
C GLU A 17 55.65 30.15 -5.58
N THR A 18 55.31 29.10 -4.79
CA THR A 18 56.31 28.20 -4.14
C THR A 18 55.66 27.02 -3.37
N SER A 19 56.35 25.86 -3.33
CA SER A 19 56.51 24.88 -2.20
C SER A 19 55.34 24.57 -1.22
N SER A 20 54.96 23.33 -0.86
CA SER A 20 55.48 21.97 -1.17
C SER A 20 54.56 20.84 -0.67
N ILE A 21 54.27 19.87 -1.56
CA ILE A 21 54.28 18.39 -1.38
C ILE A 21 53.77 17.76 -0.05
N ALA A 22 52.72 16.94 -0.15
CA ALA A 22 52.53 15.70 0.64
C ALA A 22 51.58 14.70 -0.08
N PRO A 23 52.03 13.49 -0.47
CA PRO A 23 51.15 12.46 -1.05
C PRO A 23 51.11 11.11 -0.29
N HIS A 24 49.95 10.45 -0.38
CA HIS A 24 49.62 9.00 -0.42
C HIS A 24 50.67 7.93 0.00
N SER A 25 50.28 6.78 0.59
CA SER A 25 49.47 5.72 -0.08
C SER A 25 49.15 4.49 0.83
N ARG A 26 48.66 3.37 0.25
CA ARG A 26 47.98 2.20 0.87
C ARG A 26 48.84 0.91 0.99
N HIS A 27 48.23 -0.14 1.57
CA HIS A 27 48.60 -1.58 1.64
C HIS A 27 49.55 -2.01 2.78
N GLY A 28 49.45 -3.22 3.36
CA GLY A 28 48.42 -4.28 3.22
C GLY A 28 48.76 -5.59 3.96
N SER A 29 47.73 -6.42 4.22
CA SER A 29 47.65 -7.88 4.59
C SER A 29 48.55 -8.56 5.65
N GLU A 30 47.95 -9.61 6.27
CA GLU A 30 48.53 -10.76 7.00
C GLU A 30 49.42 -10.54 8.25
N GLY A 31 49.38 -11.39 9.30
CA GLY A 31 48.51 -12.55 9.55
C GLY A 31 48.90 -13.31 10.85
N THR A 32 48.01 -14.19 11.35
CA THR A 32 48.20 -15.19 12.44
C THR A 32 48.50 -14.68 13.87
N GLY A 33 48.03 -15.40 14.90
CA GLY A 33 48.61 -15.29 16.26
C GLY A 33 47.70 -15.39 17.48
N ILE A 34 47.17 -16.59 17.78
CA ILE A 34 47.00 -17.14 19.14
C ILE A 34 45.96 -16.49 20.09
N THR A 35 45.01 -17.33 20.51
CA THR A 35 44.18 -17.15 21.72
C THR A 35 45.03 -17.00 22.98
N ARG A 36 44.80 -15.94 23.76
CA ARG A 36 45.12 -15.94 25.20
C ARG A 36 43.89 -15.53 25.99
N HIS A 37 43.46 -16.43 26.87
CA HIS A 37 42.62 -16.10 28.02
C HIS A 37 43.18 -14.85 28.68
N ARG A 38 42.37 -13.78 28.74
CA ARG A 38 42.67 -12.67 29.63
C ARG A 38 41.87 -12.88 30.90
N ASP A 39 42.58 -13.52 31.83
CA ASP A 39 42.25 -13.71 33.22
C ASP A 39 41.53 -12.51 33.84
N SER A 40 40.62 -12.78 34.78
CA SER A 40 39.81 -11.81 35.49
C SER A 40 40.63 -11.06 36.55
N GLY A 41 41.70 -10.41 36.11
CA GLY A 41 42.44 -9.43 36.88
C GLY A 41 41.70 -8.10 36.85
N GLU A 42 41.16 -7.71 38.00
CA GLU A 42 40.62 -6.38 38.24
C GLU A 42 41.70 -5.34 37.84
N LYS A 43 41.47 -4.58 36.76
CA LYS A 43 42.39 -3.52 36.38
C LYS A 43 42.26 -2.39 37.38
N GLU A 44 43.06 -2.45 38.45
CA GLU A 44 43.40 -1.28 39.23
C GLU A 44 43.77 -0.17 38.25
N LYS A 45 42.96 0.90 38.23
CA LYS A 45 43.29 2.10 37.48
C LYS A 45 44.53 2.68 38.14
N HIS A 46 45.71 2.41 37.57
CA HIS A 46 46.96 3.05 37.95
C HIS A 46 46.79 4.57 37.84
N GLN A 47 46.35 5.20 38.93
CA GLN A 47 46.45 6.63 39.10
C GLN A 47 47.94 6.97 39.04
N PHE A 48 48.30 7.93 38.21
CA PHE A 48 49.67 8.38 38.05
C PHE A 48 50.17 8.98 39.38
N ARG A 49 50.81 8.16 40.22
CA ARG A 49 51.52 8.61 41.41
C ARG A 49 52.85 9.22 40.97
N SER A 50 52.91 10.55 41.01
CA SER A 50 54.15 11.28 40.78
C SER A 50 55.16 10.94 41.89
N TYR A 51 56.29 10.33 41.52
CA TYR A 51 57.41 10.04 42.42
C TYR A 51 58.03 11.29 43.07
N ARG A 52 57.67 12.50 42.61
CA ARG A 52 58.11 13.79 43.17
C ARG A 52 57.13 14.45 44.14
N LEU A 53 55.90 13.94 44.27
CA LEU A 53 54.85 14.49 45.15
C LEU A 53 54.32 13.38 46.07
N ILE A 54 55.04 13.16 47.17
CA ILE A 54 54.75 12.12 48.16
C ILE A 54 54.51 12.83 49.50
N GLY A 55 53.31 12.66 50.06
CA GLY A 55 52.83 13.41 51.24
C GLY A 55 51.77 14.47 50.88
N GLU A 56 51.42 15.33 51.83
CA GLU A 56 50.58 16.51 51.54
C GLU A 56 51.39 17.52 50.72
N TYR A 57 50.96 17.75 49.48
CA TYR A 57 51.52 18.78 48.61
C TYR A 57 50.52 19.93 48.46
N GLU A 58 51.01 21.17 48.44
CA GLU A 58 50.14 22.31 48.17
C GLU A 58 49.51 22.21 46.78
N GLN A 59 48.19 22.39 46.73
CA GLN A 59 47.42 22.47 45.51
C GLN A 59 46.97 23.92 45.27
N PRO A 60 47.88 24.85 44.88
CA PRO A 60 47.56 26.27 44.78
C PRO A 60 46.43 26.56 43.78
N TRP A 61 46.21 25.69 42.78
CA TRP A 61 45.07 25.77 41.86
C TRP A 61 43.70 25.61 42.55
N ILE A 62 43.61 24.90 43.69
CA ILE A 62 42.36 24.84 44.48
C ILE A 62 42.09 26.19 45.16
N LYS A 63 43.14 26.91 45.58
CA LYS A 63 43.07 28.24 46.19
C LYS A 63 42.93 29.36 45.13
N ASP A 64 43.33 29.13 43.88
CA ASP A 64 43.27 30.10 42.78
C ASP A 64 41.83 30.46 42.38
N LYS A 65 41.49 31.76 42.50
CA LYS A 65 40.19 32.30 42.11
C LYS A 65 39.84 32.04 40.64
N ARG A 66 40.83 31.90 39.75
CA ARG A 66 40.64 31.60 38.31
C ARG A 66 40.04 30.21 38.08
N MET A 67 40.38 29.22 38.92
CA MET A 67 39.81 27.86 38.79
C MET A 67 38.32 27.81 39.18
N LYS A 68 37.83 28.76 39.99
CA LYS A 68 36.38 28.92 40.22
C LYS A 68 35.64 29.32 38.93
N LYS A 69 36.28 30.05 38.00
CA LYS A 69 35.67 30.43 36.70
C LYS A 69 35.37 29.21 35.83
N SER A 70 36.22 28.17 35.86
CA SER A 70 35.95 26.89 35.20
C SER A 70 34.73 26.17 35.79
N ARG A 71 34.55 26.20 37.12
CA ARG A 71 33.34 25.65 37.77
C ARG A 71 32.07 26.38 37.33
N TYR A 72 32.09 27.71 37.23
CA TYR A 72 30.95 28.47 36.69
C TYR A 72 30.64 28.11 35.23
N ASN A 73 31.66 27.94 34.39
CA ASN A 73 31.46 27.50 33.00
C ASN A 73 30.79 26.12 32.94
N ASN A 74 31.27 25.15 33.72
CA ASN A 74 30.67 23.82 33.77
C ASN A 74 29.22 23.87 34.30
N ILE A 75 28.93 24.70 35.32
CA ILE A 75 27.56 24.92 35.82
C ILE A 75 26.66 25.49 34.72
N ILE A 76 27.13 26.48 33.95
CA ILE A 76 26.38 27.05 32.81
C ILE A 76 26.10 25.97 31.75
N VAL A 77 27.09 25.16 31.39
CA VAL A 77 26.93 24.05 30.44
C VAL A 77 25.92 23.01 30.96
N TYR A 78 26.01 22.61 32.23
CA TYR A 78 25.03 21.68 32.81
C TYR A 78 23.62 22.28 32.86
N ILE A 79 23.47 23.56 33.19
CA ILE A 79 22.16 24.25 33.15
C ILE A 79 21.59 24.22 31.73
N PHE A 80 22.36 24.58 30.70
CA PHE A 80 21.89 24.51 29.31
C PHE A 80 21.56 23.08 28.88
N MET A 81 22.31 22.07 29.36
CA MET A 81 22.02 20.66 29.08
C MET A 81 20.71 20.21 29.77
N PHE A 82 20.46 20.59 31.02
CA PHE A 82 19.20 20.32 31.71
C PHE A 82 18.01 21.05 31.08
N ILE A 83 18.18 22.31 30.66
CA ILE A 83 17.17 23.05 29.89
C ILE A 83 16.91 22.34 28.56
N GLY A 84 17.95 21.91 27.85
CA GLY A 84 17.83 21.15 26.60
C GLY A 84 17.04 19.86 26.75
N PHE A 85 17.34 19.06 27.80
CA PHE A 85 16.55 17.87 28.13
C PHE A 85 15.11 18.20 28.56
N GLY A 86 14.89 19.29 29.29
CA GLY A 86 13.56 19.75 29.68
C GLY A 86 12.72 20.18 28.46
N VAL A 87 13.32 20.91 27.53
CA VAL A 87 12.68 21.32 26.26
C VAL A 87 12.42 20.11 25.37
N ALA A 88 13.37 19.19 25.22
CA ALA A 88 13.17 17.94 24.47
C ALA A 88 12.05 17.09 25.09
N GLY A 89 12.03 16.93 26.41
CA GLY A 89 10.97 16.24 27.14
C GLY A 89 9.59 16.90 26.96
N TYR A 90 9.54 18.24 26.97
CA TYR A 90 8.31 18.99 26.70
C TYR A 90 7.83 18.85 25.24
N ILE A 91 8.74 18.82 24.26
CA ILE A 91 8.41 18.56 22.85
C ILE A 91 7.88 17.13 22.70
N CYS A 92 8.54 16.12 23.29
CA CYS A 92 8.03 14.74 23.28
C CYS A 92 6.67 14.62 23.98
N TYR A 93 6.48 15.30 25.12
CA TYR A 93 5.20 15.31 25.83
C TYR A 93 4.08 15.93 24.98
N THR A 94 4.29 17.14 24.45
CA THR A 94 3.28 17.81 23.62
C THR A 94 2.99 17.03 22.33
N ALA A 95 4.00 16.44 21.68
CA ALA A 95 3.81 15.54 20.55
C ALA A 95 2.96 14.31 20.92
N THR A 96 3.26 13.62 22.03
CA THR A 96 2.49 12.44 22.46
C THR A 96 1.07 12.76 22.91
N GLN A 97 0.80 13.95 23.45
CA GLN A 97 -0.57 14.41 23.72
C GLN A 97 -1.32 14.83 22.44
N SER A 98 -0.62 15.20 21.36
CA SER A 98 -1.24 15.58 20.09
C SER A 98 -1.65 14.40 19.21
N VAL A 99 -1.18 13.17 19.52
CA VAL A 99 -1.60 11.95 18.82
C VAL A 99 -3.06 11.64 19.17
N PRO A 100 -3.98 11.60 18.20
CA PRO A 100 -5.38 11.26 18.45
C PRO A 100 -5.52 9.86 19.04
N LYS A 101 -6.40 9.73 20.04
CA LYS A 101 -6.76 8.45 20.68
C LYS A 101 -8.17 8.08 20.25
N HIS A 102 -8.28 7.46 19.08
CA HIS A 102 -9.53 6.90 18.60
C HIS A 102 -9.77 5.54 19.27
N ASP A 103 -11.01 5.26 19.64
CA ASP A 103 -11.46 3.88 19.88
C ASP A 103 -11.58 3.18 18.52
N TYR A 104 -11.26 1.89 18.45
CA TYR A 104 -11.36 1.10 17.21
C TYR A 104 -12.06 -0.23 17.49
N CYS A 105 -13.02 -0.60 16.64
CA CYS A 105 -13.72 -1.87 16.69
C CYS A 105 -13.29 -2.82 15.57
N LEU A 106 -12.85 -4.03 15.91
CA LEU A 106 -12.52 -5.09 14.95
C LEU A 106 -13.80 -5.60 14.26
N ILE A 107 -13.92 -5.39 12.94
CA ILE A 107 -15.09 -5.75 12.13
C ILE A 107 -14.84 -6.91 11.15
N LEU A 108 -13.57 -7.17 10.83
CA LEU A 108 -13.10 -8.35 10.11
C LEU A 108 -11.77 -8.81 10.73
N ASP A 109 -11.67 -10.10 11.02
CA ASP A 109 -10.44 -10.79 11.37
C ASP A 109 -10.39 -12.10 10.57
N GLU A 110 -9.71 -12.06 9.44
CA GLU A 110 -9.59 -13.17 8.50
C GLU A 110 -8.19 -13.76 8.59
N GLU A 111 -8.11 -15.04 8.93
CA GLU A 111 -6.86 -15.83 8.98
C GLU A 111 -6.78 -16.83 7.81
N PHE A 112 -7.75 -16.82 6.89
CA PHE A 112 -7.88 -17.72 5.75
C PHE A 112 -7.73 -19.19 6.14
N LYS A 113 -8.62 -19.67 7.01
CA LYS A 113 -8.80 -21.13 7.25
C LYS A 113 -9.68 -21.77 6.19
N SER A 114 -10.53 -20.96 5.59
CA SER A 114 -11.36 -21.23 4.40
C SER A 114 -11.74 -19.87 3.79
N LEU A 115 -12.12 -19.84 2.52
CA LEU A 115 -12.66 -18.62 1.92
C LEU A 115 -14.16 -18.51 2.24
N ASP A 116 -14.53 -17.75 3.27
CA ASP A 116 -15.92 -17.64 3.73
C ASP A 116 -16.80 -16.86 2.73
N PRO A 117 -17.84 -17.48 2.12
CA PRO A 117 -18.76 -16.80 1.21
C PRO A 117 -19.66 -15.75 1.90
N ASN A 118 -19.61 -15.60 3.23
CA ASN A 118 -20.24 -14.48 3.94
C ASN A 118 -19.32 -13.25 4.05
N VAL A 119 -18.04 -13.38 3.73
CA VAL A 119 -17.05 -12.29 3.73
C VAL A 119 -16.63 -11.92 2.31
N TRP A 120 -16.34 -12.93 1.48
CA TRP A 120 -15.71 -12.75 0.17
C TRP A 120 -16.67 -13.02 -0.99
N ASN A 121 -16.59 -12.20 -2.03
CA ASN A 121 -17.13 -12.46 -3.37
C ASN A 121 -15.96 -12.72 -4.32
N HIS A 122 -16.16 -13.61 -5.29
CA HIS A 122 -15.40 -13.57 -6.54
C HIS A 122 -16.04 -12.56 -7.49
N GLU A 123 -15.20 -11.83 -8.23
CA GLU A 123 -15.61 -10.97 -9.32
C GLU A 123 -15.08 -11.59 -10.62
N ILE A 124 -15.95 -11.85 -11.60
CA ILE A 124 -15.67 -12.72 -12.77
C ILE A 124 -16.07 -11.98 -14.05
N GLN A 125 -15.08 -11.49 -14.81
CA GLN A 125 -15.23 -10.68 -16.04
C GLN A 125 -14.04 -10.90 -17.01
N VAL A 126 -14.19 -10.53 -18.29
CA VAL A 126 -13.17 -10.64 -19.36
C VAL A 126 -12.63 -9.30 -19.91
N ASP A 127 -13.08 -8.15 -19.37
CA ASP A 127 -12.76 -6.82 -19.91
C ASP A 127 -11.48 -6.17 -19.33
N GLY A 128 -10.87 -6.77 -18.30
CA GLY A 128 -9.73 -6.18 -17.58
C GLY A 128 -10.11 -4.98 -16.72
N TYR A 129 -11.38 -4.88 -16.28
CA TYR A 129 -11.88 -3.91 -15.29
C TYR A 129 -11.53 -2.45 -15.62
N GLY A 130 -11.69 -2.04 -16.89
CA GLY A 130 -11.36 -0.70 -17.36
C GLY A 130 -9.85 -0.36 -17.46
N THR A 131 -8.98 -1.13 -16.80
CA THR A 131 -7.51 -0.98 -16.94
C THR A 131 -7.00 -1.51 -18.29
N GLY A 132 -7.74 -2.47 -18.87
CA GLY A 132 -7.31 -3.19 -20.07
C GLY A 132 -6.18 -4.17 -19.79
N SER A 133 -6.17 -4.81 -18.60
CA SER A 133 -5.33 -5.97 -18.31
C SER A 133 -5.64 -7.15 -19.23
N PHE A 134 -4.71 -8.11 -19.29
CA PHE A 134 -4.77 -9.27 -20.18
C PHE A 134 -5.13 -10.56 -19.44
N ASP A 135 -5.57 -10.44 -18.19
CA ASP A 135 -6.21 -11.49 -17.43
C ASP A 135 -7.75 -11.43 -17.51
N TRP A 136 -8.39 -12.58 -17.39
CA TRP A 136 -9.81 -12.71 -17.03
C TRP A 136 -9.93 -13.42 -15.70
N THR A 137 -10.89 -12.97 -14.89
CA THR A 137 -11.04 -13.40 -13.51
C THR A 137 -12.00 -14.58 -13.38
N THR A 138 -11.77 -15.44 -12.39
CA THR A 138 -12.55 -16.67 -12.21
C THR A 138 -12.59 -17.12 -10.74
N ALA A 139 -13.53 -18.01 -10.41
CA ALA A 139 -13.61 -18.71 -9.12
C ALA A 139 -12.98 -20.12 -9.14
N ASP A 140 -12.20 -20.43 -10.18
CA ASP A 140 -11.49 -21.70 -10.33
C ASP A 140 -10.49 -21.92 -9.18
N PRO A 141 -10.49 -23.09 -8.51
CA PRO A 141 -9.53 -23.39 -7.45
C PRO A 141 -8.06 -23.43 -7.92
N LYS A 142 -7.78 -23.41 -9.23
CA LYS A 142 -6.43 -23.17 -9.76
C LYS A 142 -5.97 -21.71 -9.58
N ASN A 143 -6.89 -20.76 -9.49
CA ASN A 143 -6.61 -19.32 -9.47
C ASN A 143 -6.86 -18.67 -8.11
N SER A 144 -7.78 -19.20 -7.30
CA SER A 144 -7.94 -18.79 -5.90
C SER A 144 -8.21 -19.99 -4.99
N PHE A 145 -7.36 -20.20 -3.98
CA PHE A 145 -7.50 -21.29 -3.02
C PHE A 145 -6.84 -20.95 -1.69
N VAL A 146 -7.08 -21.78 -0.67
CA VAL A 146 -6.56 -21.60 0.69
C VAL A 146 -5.74 -22.81 1.10
N ASP A 147 -4.56 -22.59 1.68
CA ASP A 147 -3.75 -23.63 2.32
C ASP A 147 -3.13 -23.12 3.65
N ALA A 148 -2.10 -23.81 4.16
CA ALA A 148 -1.46 -23.46 5.44
C ALA A 148 -0.66 -22.14 5.44
N GLU A 149 -0.33 -21.56 4.27
CA GLU A 149 0.26 -20.22 4.18
C GLU A 149 -0.79 -19.09 4.14
N GLY A 150 -2.03 -19.41 3.78
CA GLY A 150 -3.17 -18.48 3.68
C GLY A 150 -3.93 -18.62 2.36
N LEU A 151 -4.55 -17.53 1.93
CA LEU A 151 -5.20 -17.38 0.62
C LEU A 151 -4.16 -17.12 -0.47
N HIS A 152 -4.21 -17.88 -1.57
CA HIS A 152 -3.41 -17.65 -2.76
C HIS A 152 -4.28 -17.12 -3.90
N ILE A 153 -3.80 -16.10 -4.59
CA ILE A 153 -4.34 -15.59 -5.85
C ILE A 153 -3.26 -15.81 -6.92
N VAL A 154 -3.44 -16.82 -7.77
CA VAL A 154 -2.40 -17.37 -8.64
C VAL A 154 -2.81 -17.25 -10.11
N PRO A 155 -2.13 -16.44 -10.92
CA PRO A 155 -2.35 -16.43 -12.37
C PRO A 155 -1.89 -17.73 -13.04
N THR A 156 -2.66 -18.19 -14.03
CA THR A 156 -2.35 -19.37 -14.86
C THR A 156 -2.62 -19.06 -16.33
N LEU A 157 -1.98 -19.74 -17.28
CA LEU A 157 -2.33 -19.50 -18.69
C LEU A 157 -3.74 -20.05 -18.99
N THR A 158 -4.46 -19.40 -19.90
CA THR A 158 -5.82 -19.81 -20.30
C THR A 158 -5.82 -21.22 -20.88
N ASN A 159 -4.81 -21.60 -21.65
CA ASN A 159 -4.64 -22.93 -22.25
C ASN A 159 -4.12 -24.02 -21.28
N GLU A 160 -3.51 -23.66 -20.15
CA GLU A 160 -3.13 -24.60 -19.09
C GLU A 160 -4.31 -24.92 -18.16
N SER A 161 -5.16 -23.91 -17.94
CA SER A 161 -6.23 -23.99 -16.95
C SER A 161 -7.58 -24.39 -17.56
N THR A 162 -7.79 -24.19 -18.87
CA THR A 162 -9.01 -24.55 -19.63
C THR A 162 -8.68 -25.40 -20.88
N PRO A 163 -9.69 -26.00 -21.55
CA PRO A 163 -9.50 -26.70 -22.84
C PRO A 163 -9.24 -25.78 -24.05
N ILE A 164 -9.11 -24.46 -23.88
CA ILE A 164 -8.98 -23.49 -24.99
C ILE A 164 -7.56 -23.57 -25.58
N THR A 165 -7.44 -23.86 -26.88
CA THR A 165 -6.13 -23.99 -27.56
C THR A 165 -5.49 -22.64 -27.90
N ASN A 166 -4.21 -22.65 -28.29
CA ASN A 166 -3.50 -21.45 -28.76
C ASN A 166 -4.15 -20.82 -30.00
N GLU A 167 -4.61 -21.65 -30.94
CA GLU A 167 -5.37 -21.20 -32.11
C GLU A 167 -6.67 -20.53 -31.68
N GLN A 168 -7.38 -21.12 -30.71
CA GLN A 168 -8.64 -20.60 -30.19
C GLN A 168 -8.46 -19.28 -29.43
N ILE A 169 -7.41 -19.12 -28.63
CA ILE A 169 -7.07 -17.85 -27.96
C ILE A 169 -6.93 -16.72 -28.99
N SER A 170 -6.28 -16.99 -30.12
CA SER A 170 -6.02 -16.01 -31.18
C SER A 170 -7.15 -15.84 -32.20
N ASN A 171 -8.00 -16.85 -32.44
CA ASN A 171 -8.99 -16.78 -33.51
C ASN A 171 -10.20 -17.73 -33.36
N GLY A 172 -11.39 -17.23 -33.71
CA GLY A 172 -12.57 -18.03 -34.03
C GLY A 172 -13.35 -18.61 -32.84
N PHE A 173 -12.85 -18.47 -31.61
CA PHE A 173 -13.47 -19.00 -30.40
C PHE A 173 -14.23 -17.90 -29.63
N THR A 174 -15.23 -18.30 -28.83
CA THR A 174 -15.98 -17.38 -27.97
C THR A 174 -15.97 -17.88 -26.54
N VAL A 175 -15.49 -17.04 -25.62
CA VAL A 175 -15.71 -17.18 -24.17
C VAL A 175 -17.02 -16.46 -23.84
N ASN A 176 -17.92 -17.12 -23.12
CA ASN A 176 -19.25 -16.58 -22.79
C ASN A 176 -19.64 -16.90 -21.34
N LEU A 177 -19.22 -16.02 -20.43
CA LEU A 177 -19.49 -16.09 -18.99
C LEU A 177 -20.97 -15.83 -18.64
N THR A 178 -21.78 -15.35 -19.59
CA THR A 178 -23.24 -15.24 -19.40
C THR A 178 -23.91 -16.60 -19.60
N ALA A 179 -23.43 -17.40 -20.56
CA ALA A 179 -23.99 -18.71 -20.86
C ALA A 179 -23.59 -19.79 -19.84
N ASP A 180 -22.44 -19.65 -19.17
CA ASP A 180 -22.05 -20.52 -18.05
C ASP A 180 -22.61 -20.04 -16.69
N GLY A 181 -23.20 -18.84 -16.64
CA GLY A 181 -23.80 -18.25 -15.44
C GLY A 181 -22.81 -17.76 -14.39
N SER A 182 -21.52 -17.65 -14.71
CA SER A 182 -20.47 -17.24 -13.77
C SER A 182 -20.15 -15.74 -13.80
N CYS A 183 -20.52 -15.00 -14.86
CA CYS A 183 -20.23 -13.57 -14.95
C CYS A 183 -20.87 -12.78 -13.80
N THR A 184 -20.12 -11.87 -13.18
CA THR A 184 -20.62 -11.01 -12.09
C THR A 184 -20.81 -9.55 -12.52
N SER A 185 -20.87 -9.28 -13.83
CA SER A 185 -21.10 -7.95 -14.38
C SER A 185 -22.52 -7.81 -14.91
N ASP A 186 -23.17 -6.69 -14.62
CA ASP A 186 -24.41 -6.29 -15.27
C ASP A 186 -24.19 -5.78 -16.71
N THR A 187 -22.94 -5.61 -17.15
CA THR A 187 -22.59 -5.17 -18.51
C THR A 187 -22.26 -6.37 -19.40
N PRO A 188 -23.07 -6.70 -20.44
CA PRO A 188 -22.89 -7.91 -21.23
C PRO A 188 -21.54 -8.04 -21.94
N PHE A 189 -20.94 -6.92 -22.34
CA PHE A 189 -19.64 -6.89 -23.01
C PHE A 189 -18.48 -7.31 -22.08
N ASN A 190 -18.67 -7.25 -20.77
CA ASN A 190 -17.69 -7.70 -19.78
C ASN A 190 -17.76 -9.21 -19.53
N CYS A 191 -18.78 -9.89 -20.08
CA CYS A 191 -19.03 -11.32 -19.91
C CYS A 191 -18.68 -12.15 -21.16
N VAL A 192 -18.56 -11.53 -22.34
CA VAL A 192 -18.44 -12.24 -23.61
C VAL A 192 -17.34 -11.63 -24.47
N ILE A 193 -16.37 -12.46 -24.88
CA ILE A 193 -15.33 -12.08 -25.84
C ILE A 193 -15.18 -13.15 -26.92
N ARG A 194 -14.97 -12.71 -28.16
CA ARG A 194 -14.73 -13.57 -29.33
C ARG A 194 -13.38 -13.23 -29.95
N SER A 195 -12.51 -14.23 -30.08
CA SER A 195 -11.22 -14.07 -30.74
C SER A 195 -11.38 -13.94 -32.26
N ASN A 196 -10.58 -13.05 -32.85
CA ASN A 196 -10.55 -12.78 -34.28
C ASN A 196 -9.19 -12.17 -34.65
N ASN A 197 -8.33 -12.97 -35.28
CA ASN A 197 -6.97 -12.57 -35.62
C ASN A 197 -6.89 -11.39 -36.63
N THR A 198 -7.92 -11.21 -37.45
CA THR A 198 -7.99 -10.16 -38.48
C THR A 198 -8.33 -8.80 -37.87
N LEU A 199 -9.05 -8.80 -36.74
CA LEU A 199 -9.43 -7.61 -35.97
C LEU A 199 -8.55 -7.39 -34.73
N GLY A 200 -7.65 -8.34 -34.42
CA GLY A 200 -6.76 -8.31 -33.26
C GLY A 200 -7.35 -8.87 -31.97
N TYR A 201 -8.68 -8.99 -31.86
CA TYR A 201 -9.33 -9.52 -30.65
C TYR A 201 -8.76 -10.88 -30.27
N THR A 202 -8.19 -10.95 -29.07
CA THR A 202 -7.57 -12.13 -28.49
C THR A 202 -8.30 -12.40 -27.18
N ILE A 203 -8.63 -13.66 -26.89
CA ILE A 203 -9.16 -14.04 -25.56
C ILE A 203 -8.06 -13.73 -24.52
N PRO A 204 -8.37 -13.16 -23.34
CA PRO A 204 -7.35 -12.83 -22.36
C PRO A 204 -6.49 -14.07 -22.06
N PRO A 205 -5.18 -14.04 -22.37
CA PRO A 205 -4.33 -15.24 -22.39
C PRO A 205 -4.04 -15.83 -21.01
N VAL A 206 -4.41 -15.13 -19.94
CA VAL A 206 -4.14 -15.49 -18.55
C VAL A 206 -5.46 -15.54 -17.78
N ARG A 207 -5.65 -16.54 -16.91
CA ARG A 207 -6.72 -16.54 -15.90
C ARG A 207 -6.14 -16.12 -14.55
N SER A 208 -6.89 -15.33 -13.80
CA SER A 208 -6.55 -14.89 -12.45
C SER A 208 -7.79 -14.87 -11.56
N ALA A 209 -7.70 -14.32 -10.35
CA ALA A 209 -8.85 -14.10 -9.47
C ALA A 209 -8.84 -12.68 -8.90
N ARG A 210 -10.05 -12.15 -8.70
CA ARG A 210 -10.32 -10.88 -8.03
C ARG A 210 -11.37 -11.14 -6.96
N LEU A 211 -10.98 -10.87 -5.72
CA LEU A 211 -11.79 -11.11 -4.53
C LEU A 211 -12.15 -9.78 -3.89
N ASN A 212 -13.39 -9.62 -3.45
CA ASN A 212 -13.83 -8.40 -2.79
C ASN A 212 -14.79 -8.65 -1.62
N THR A 213 -14.97 -7.66 -0.74
CA THR A 213 -15.90 -7.73 0.40
C THR A 213 -17.19 -6.92 0.21
N LYS A 214 -17.54 -6.58 -1.04
CA LYS A 214 -18.71 -5.74 -1.40
C LYS A 214 -20.01 -6.30 -0.81
N GLY A 215 -20.81 -5.44 -0.18
CA GLY A 215 -22.08 -5.82 0.44
C GLY A 215 -21.98 -6.77 1.65
N LYS A 216 -20.75 -7.07 2.12
CA LYS A 216 -20.48 -8.06 3.19
C LYS A 216 -19.68 -7.45 4.35
N LYS A 217 -18.54 -6.83 4.03
CA LYS A 217 -17.69 -6.10 4.98
C LYS A 217 -17.23 -4.80 4.35
N THR A 218 -17.75 -3.70 4.87
CA THR A 218 -17.38 -2.33 4.53
C THR A 218 -16.71 -1.65 5.73
N ILE A 219 -16.01 -0.55 5.47
CA ILE A 219 -15.35 0.27 6.49
C ILE A 219 -15.43 1.74 6.08
N ARG A 220 -15.76 2.61 7.03
CA ARG A 220 -15.57 4.07 6.91
C ARG A 220 -14.87 4.59 8.15
N TYR A 221 -13.67 5.15 7.92
CA TYR A 221 -12.70 5.52 8.96
C TYR A 221 -12.29 4.34 9.82
N GLY A 222 -11.00 4.26 10.14
CA GLY A 222 -10.45 3.07 10.76
C GLY A 222 -9.07 2.71 10.27
N LYS A 223 -8.79 1.42 10.34
CA LYS A 223 -7.50 0.80 10.04
C LYS A 223 -7.72 -0.50 9.26
N VAL A 224 -6.88 -0.74 8.27
CA VAL A 224 -6.78 -2.01 7.53
C VAL A 224 -5.34 -2.49 7.61
N GLU A 225 -5.13 -3.76 7.97
CA GLU A 225 -3.82 -4.42 7.87
C GLU A 225 -3.96 -5.73 7.09
N ILE A 226 -3.15 -5.86 6.05
CA ILE A 226 -3.12 -7.03 5.18
C ILE A 226 -1.70 -7.59 5.24
N ILE A 227 -1.56 -8.84 5.69
CA ILE A 227 -0.27 -9.52 5.71
C ILE A 227 -0.15 -10.34 4.44
N ALA A 228 0.71 -9.92 3.51
CA ALA A 228 0.84 -10.53 2.20
C ALA A 228 2.29 -10.71 1.74
N LYS A 229 2.51 -11.68 0.85
CA LYS A 229 3.74 -11.96 0.11
C LYS A 229 3.38 -11.83 -1.37
N MET A 230 4.11 -10.99 -2.09
CA MET A 230 3.79 -10.61 -3.47
C MET A 230 4.38 -11.60 -4.49
N PRO A 231 3.79 -11.74 -5.68
CA PRO A 231 4.36 -12.54 -6.76
C PRO A 231 5.70 -12.01 -7.27
N ALA A 232 6.49 -12.90 -7.87
CA ALA A 232 7.59 -12.55 -8.76
C ALA A 232 7.31 -13.03 -10.19
N GLY A 233 7.54 -12.16 -11.16
CA GLY A 233 7.32 -12.43 -12.58
C GLY A 233 7.00 -11.16 -13.37
N ASP A 234 7.55 -11.05 -14.57
CA ASP A 234 7.30 -9.90 -15.43
C ASP A 234 5.80 -9.75 -15.76
N TRP A 235 5.35 -8.49 -15.77
CA TRP A 235 3.98 -8.08 -16.11
C TRP A 235 2.89 -8.49 -15.10
N LEU A 236 3.26 -9.06 -13.95
CA LEU A 236 2.33 -9.29 -12.83
C LEU A 236 2.06 -7.99 -12.07
N TRP A 237 0.80 -7.76 -11.70
CA TRP A 237 0.32 -6.59 -10.96
C TRP A 237 -0.61 -7.02 -9.81
N PRO A 238 -0.04 -7.48 -8.68
CA PRO A 238 -0.77 -7.61 -7.42
C PRO A 238 -1.26 -6.24 -6.93
N ALA A 239 -2.50 -6.20 -6.43
CA ALA A 239 -3.11 -5.01 -5.85
C ALA A 239 -3.89 -5.34 -4.57
N LEU A 240 -3.75 -4.48 -3.56
CA LEU A 240 -4.47 -4.47 -2.30
C LEU A 240 -5.07 -3.07 -2.12
N TRP A 241 -6.39 -2.95 -2.25
CA TRP A 241 -7.03 -1.65 -2.49
C TRP A 241 -8.48 -1.63 -2.01
N LEU A 242 -9.05 -0.45 -1.83
CA LEU A 242 -10.46 -0.27 -1.51
C LEU A 242 -11.16 0.63 -2.52
N VAL A 243 -12.42 0.33 -2.76
CA VAL A 243 -13.34 1.11 -3.60
C VAL A 243 -14.65 1.35 -2.84
N PRO A 244 -15.39 2.42 -3.15
CA PRO A 244 -16.62 2.77 -2.45
C PRO A 244 -17.68 1.67 -2.58
N GLN A 245 -18.42 1.43 -1.51
CA GLN A 245 -19.58 0.53 -1.50
C GLN A 245 -20.66 1.01 -2.47
N ASP A 246 -20.91 2.32 -2.48
CA ASP A 246 -21.89 3.00 -3.32
C ASP A 246 -21.26 4.23 -4.00
N ASP A 247 -21.55 4.44 -5.28
CA ASP A 247 -21.05 5.58 -6.07
C ASP A 247 -21.78 6.90 -5.75
N VAL A 248 -21.74 7.33 -4.47
CA VAL A 248 -22.47 8.50 -3.94
C VAL A 248 -22.20 9.80 -4.72
N TYR A 249 -20.98 9.97 -5.26
CA TYR A 249 -20.58 11.13 -6.05
C TYR A 249 -20.57 10.87 -7.56
N GLY A 250 -21.14 9.73 -7.98
CA GLY A 250 -21.06 9.19 -9.34
C GLY A 250 -19.84 8.29 -9.55
N GLY A 251 -19.75 7.70 -10.74
CA GLY A 251 -18.71 6.72 -11.07
C GLY A 251 -17.27 7.26 -10.99
N TRP A 252 -16.33 6.31 -11.02
CA TRP A 252 -14.89 6.57 -10.88
C TRP A 252 -14.37 7.71 -11.78
N PRO A 253 -13.47 8.58 -11.28
CA PRO A 253 -12.86 8.60 -9.95
C PRO A 253 -13.64 9.48 -8.95
N ARG A 254 -14.92 9.81 -9.20
CA ARG A 254 -15.66 10.78 -8.37
C ARG A 254 -15.95 10.28 -6.97
N SER A 255 -16.27 9.01 -6.81
CA SER A 255 -16.52 8.38 -5.51
C SER A 255 -15.25 7.81 -4.84
N GLY A 256 -14.08 8.06 -5.45
CA GLY A 256 -12.77 7.73 -4.89
C GLY A 256 -12.35 6.27 -5.07
N GLU A 257 -11.06 6.02 -4.86
CA GLU A 257 -10.42 4.71 -4.79
C GLU A 257 -9.11 4.83 -3.99
N ILE A 258 -8.77 3.80 -3.21
CA ILE A 258 -7.72 3.82 -2.19
C ILE A 258 -6.80 2.62 -2.37
N ASP A 259 -5.62 2.83 -2.92
CA ASP A 259 -4.64 1.78 -3.16
C ASP A 259 -3.72 1.70 -1.94
N ILE A 260 -3.91 0.67 -1.10
CA ILE A 260 -3.02 0.42 0.03
C ILE A 260 -1.65 0.03 -0.51
N ALA A 261 -1.61 -0.95 -1.43
CA ALA A 261 -0.39 -1.40 -2.05
C ALA A 261 -0.60 -2.00 -3.44
N GLU A 262 0.13 -1.46 -4.42
CA GLU A 262 0.32 -2.02 -5.74
C GLU A 262 1.81 -2.30 -5.98
N VAL A 263 2.15 -3.44 -6.58
CA VAL A 263 3.53 -3.83 -6.90
C VAL A 263 3.62 -4.27 -8.37
N ARG A 264 4.77 -4.07 -9.01
CA ARG A 264 5.12 -4.73 -10.28
C ARG A 264 5.91 -5.99 -9.97
N GLY A 265 5.50 -7.16 -10.48
CA GLY A 265 6.26 -8.40 -10.30
C GLY A 265 7.61 -8.44 -11.04
N ASN A 266 7.83 -7.49 -11.97
CA ASN A 266 9.08 -7.30 -12.71
C ASN A 266 10.30 -7.15 -11.80
N ASP A 267 11.49 -7.32 -12.37
CA ASP A 267 12.76 -7.17 -11.65
C ASP A 267 12.94 -5.79 -10.97
N PRO A 268 13.57 -5.69 -9.78
CA PRO A 268 13.91 -4.43 -9.11
C PRO A 268 14.61 -3.37 -9.97
N SER A 269 15.24 -3.77 -11.07
CA SER A 269 15.81 -2.84 -12.07
C SER A 269 14.76 -2.08 -12.90
N TYR A 270 13.46 -2.34 -12.76
CA TYR A 270 12.39 -1.66 -13.50
C TYR A 270 12.31 -0.16 -13.12
N PRO A 271 12.31 0.78 -14.08
CA PRO A 271 12.55 2.22 -13.83
C PRO A 271 11.44 3.01 -13.12
N LEU A 272 10.38 2.35 -12.62
CA LEU A 272 9.39 2.91 -11.68
C LEU A 272 9.23 2.04 -10.41
N GLY A 273 10.23 1.22 -10.10
CA GLY A 273 10.16 0.19 -9.06
C GLY A 273 9.59 -1.12 -9.59
N GLY A 274 10.30 -2.21 -9.34
CA GLY A 274 9.86 -3.59 -9.59
C GLY A 274 9.34 -4.23 -8.31
N ARG A 275 9.54 -5.55 -8.16
CA ARG A 275 9.04 -6.34 -7.02
C ARG A 275 9.60 -5.95 -5.65
N ASP A 276 10.57 -5.05 -5.59
CA ASP A 276 11.13 -4.47 -4.36
C ASP A 276 10.47 -3.14 -3.95
N THR A 277 9.52 -2.63 -4.74
CA THR A 277 8.90 -1.33 -4.57
C THR A 277 7.40 -1.46 -4.68
N TYR A 278 6.67 -0.92 -3.69
CA TYR A 278 5.22 -0.79 -3.78
C TYR A 278 4.80 0.68 -3.80
N THR A 279 3.65 0.95 -4.41
CA THR A 279 3.02 2.27 -4.44
C THR A 279 1.72 2.24 -3.65
N SER A 280 1.45 3.31 -2.91
CA SER A 280 0.11 3.64 -2.42
C SER A 280 -0.40 4.88 -3.16
N THR A 281 -1.67 4.87 -3.52
CA THR A 281 -2.31 5.93 -4.31
C THR A 281 -3.71 6.21 -3.77
N LEU A 282 -4.17 7.45 -3.91
CA LEU A 282 -5.60 7.77 -3.82
C LEU A 282 -6.05 8.27 -5.19
N HIS A 283 -7.00 7.61 -5.82
CA HIS A 283 -7.64 8.07 -7.04
C HIS A 283 -8.88 8.91 -6.71
N TRP A 284 -8.94 10.13 -7.25
CA TRP A 284 -10.05 11.07 -7.03
C TRP A 284 -10.05 12.15 -8.11
N GLY A 285 -11.23 12.52 -8.59
CA GLY A 285 -11.35 13.60 -9.58
C GLY A 285 -12.78 13.77 -10.10
N PRO A 286 -13.10 14.92 -10.70
CA PRO A 286 -14.41 15.20 -11.31
C PRO A 286 -14.65 14.47 -12.65
N THR A 287 -13.60 13.98 -13.29
CA THR A 287 -13.66 13.12 -14.49
C THR A 287 -12.45 12.17 -14.49
N THR A 288 -12.50 11.13 -15.33
CA THR A 288 -11.37 10.22 -15.63
C THR A 288 -10.11 11.00 -16.01
N ASP A 289 -10.23 11.97 -16.93
CA ASP A 289 -9.12 12.79 -17.43
C ASP A 289 -8.52 13.73 -16.37
N LEU A 290 -9.31 14.06 -15.33
CA LEU A 290 -8.94 14.94 -14.23
C LEU A 290 -8.72 14.16 -12.92
N ASN A 291 -8.37 12.89 -13.01
CA ASN A 291 -7.93 12.11 -11.86
C ASN A 291 -6.62 12.68 -11.29
N ALA A 292 -6.69 13.25 -10.10
CA ALA A 292 -5.59 13.97 -9.46
C ALA A 292 -4.68 13.07 -8.61
N PHE A 293 -4.68 11.75 -8.88
CA PHE A 293 -3.94 10.74 -8.13
C PHE A 293 -2.45 11.03 -7.94
N TRP A 294 -1.82 11.69 -8.91
CA TRP A 294 -0.42 12.11 -8.86
C TRP A 294 -0.11 13.12 -7.73
N ARG A 295 -1.13 13.79 -7.17
CA ARG A 295 -1.02 14.65 -5.98
C ARG A 295 -1.08 13.86 -4.66
N THR A 296 -1.40 12.57 -4.72
CA THR A 296 -1.69 11.68 -3.58
C THR A 296 -1.18 10.25 -3.85
N THR A 297 0.01 10.14 -4.45
CA THR A 297 0.71 8.88 -4.66
C THR A 297 2.08 8.91 -4.00
N ALA A 298 2.52 7.80 -3.42
CA ALA A 298 3.84 7.65 -2.82
C ALA A 298 4.32 6.19 -2.90
N GLY A 299 5.60 6.01 -3.21
CA GLY A 299 6.23 4.68 -3.31
C GLY A 299 7.21 4.39 -2.17
N ARG A 300 7.37 3.10 -1.85
CA ARG A 300 8.34 2.61 -0.86
C ARG A 300 9.10 1.40 -1.38
N GLN A 301 10.40 1.59 -1.57
CA GLN A 301 11.36 0.54 -1.87
C GLN A 301 11.87 -0.11 -0.57
N ILE A 302 11.97 -1.45 -0.56
CA ILE A 302 12.73 -2.22 0.43
C ILE A 302 14.12 -2.57 -0.11
N ARG A 303 15.13 -2.53 0.75
CA ARG A 303 16.54 -2.66 0.32
C ARG A 303 17.07 -4.07 0.54
N ARG A 304 17.77 -4.61 -0.48
CA ARG A 304 18.48 -5.91 -0.45
C ARG A 304 17.57 -7.14 -0.31
N THR A 305 16.28 -6.97 -0.54
CA THR A 305 15.24 -8.01 -0.60
C THR A 305 14.11 -7.48 -1.49
N ASP A 306 13.12 -8.29 -1.78
CA ASP A 306 11.91 -7.89 -2.51
C ASP A 306 10.65 -8.49 -1.87
N PHE A 307 9.47 -8.01 -2.26
CA PHE A 307 8.18 -8.38 -1.63
C PHE A 307 7.77 -9.83 -1.93
N SER A 308 8.51 -10.56 -2.77
CA SER A 308 8.29 -12.00 -3.01
C SER A 308 9.02 -12.91 -2.02
N LYS A 309 9.95 -12.38 -1.22
CA LYS A 309 10.77 -13.20 -0.30
C LYS A 309 10.14 -13.43 1.06
N SER A 310 9.27 -12.54 1.51
CA SER A 310 8.70 -12.57 2.86
C SER A 310 7.31 -11.97 2.91
N PHE A 311 6.54 -12.37 3.91
CA PHE A 311 5.31 -11.66 4.27
C PHE A 311 5.63 -10.29 4.87
N HIS A 312 4.89 -9.29 4.43
CA HIS A 312 4.92 -7.92 4.95
C HIS A 312 3.51 -7.47 5.33
N THR A 313 3.40 -6.55 6.29
CA THR A 313 2.13 -5.92 6.64
C THR A 313 1.95 -4.66 5.81
N PHE A 314 1.01 -4.69 4.87
CA PHE A 314 0.54 -3.51 4.14
C PHE A 314 -0.59 -2.88 4.93
N GLY A 315 -0.31 -1.72 5.51
CA GLY A 315 -1.19 -1.06 6.46
C GLY A 315 -1.75 0.25 5.92
N PHE A 316 -3.01 0.51 6.24
CA PHE A 316 -3.72 1.75 5.95
C PHE A 316 -4.49 2.20 7.18
N GLU A 317 -4.56 3.51 7.41
CA GLU A 317 -5.33 4.12 8.49
C GLU A 317 -5.88 5.47 8.02
N TRP A 318 -7.17 5.72 8.25
CA TRP A 318 -7.80 6.99 7.91
C TRP A 318 -8.90 7.42 8.88
N SER A 319 -9.07 8.72 9.00
CA SER A 319 -10.08 9.39 9.82
C SER A 319 -10.60 10.64 9.10
N GLY A 320 -11.45 11.43 9.76
CA GLY A 320 -11.82 12.76 9.26
C GLY A 320 -10.65 13.76 9.17
N ASP A 321 -9.50 13.46 9.78
CA ASP A 321 -8.35 14.35 9.86
C ASP A 321 -7.21 14.00 8.88
N TYR A 322 -7.03 12.72 8.53
CA TYR A 322 -5.92 12.25 7.67
C TYR A 322 -6.22 10.90 7.01
N MET A 323 -5.40 10.57 6.02
CA MET A 323 -5.27 9.23 5.42
C MET A 323 -3.77 8.90 5.32
N TYR A 324 -3.31 7.73 5.77
CA TYR A 324 -1.91 7.33 5.56
C TYR A 324 -1.72 5.82 5.44
N THR A 325 -0.71 5.42 4.65
CA THR A 325 -0.29 4.02 4.50
C THR A 325 1.08 3.79 5.12
N TYR A 326 1.39 2.54 5.46
CA TYR A 326 2.66 2.16 6.08
C TYR A 326 3.01 0.69 5.80
N LEU A 327 4.30 0.36 5.99
CA LEU A 327 4.85 -0.96 5.76
C LEU A 327 5.41 -1.57 7.05
N ASP A 328 4.93 -2.76 7.44
CA ASP A 328 5.31 -3.53 8.64
C ASP A 328 5.04 -2.87 10.01
N SER A 329 5.08 -1.53 10.09
CA SER A 329 4.84 -0.74 11.29
C SER A 329 4.38 0.66 10.92
N ARG A 330 3.45 1.24 11.70
CA ARG A 330 2.97 2.63 11.54
C ARG A 330 4.10 3.68 11.51
N LEU A 331 5.28 3.36 12.05
CA LEU A 331 6.48 4.22 11.99
C LEU A 331 7.14 4.27 10.60
N GLN A 332 6.88 3.29 9.73
CA GLN A 332 7.34 3.26 8.33
C GLN A 332 6.23 3.75 7.40
N GLN A 333 5.76 4.96 7.64
CA GLN A 333 4.81 5.67 6.76
C GLN A 333 5.31 5.68 5.30
N VAL A 334 4.37 5.60 4.35
CA VAL A 334 4.62 5.65 2.90
C VAL A 334 3.85 6.83 2.29
N LEU A 335 2.53 6.74 2.17
CA LEU A 335 1.69 7.88 1.80
C LEU A 335 1.14 8.56 3.06
N TYR A 336 0.99 9.90 3.05
CA TYR A 336 0.22 10.65 4.04
C TYR A 336 -0.49 11.83 3.38
N VAL A 337 -1.79 11.95 3.63
CA VAL A 337 -2.68 12.99 3.09
C VAL A 337 -3.49 13.57 4.25
N GLY A 338 -3.12 14.76 4.72
CA GLY A 338 -3.90 15.48 5.74
C GLY A 338 -5.19 16.06 5.16
N ILE A 339 -6.32 15.73 5.77
CA ILE A 339 -7.67 16.21 5.42
C ILE A 339 -8.03 17.47 6.22
N ALA A 340 -7.67 17.49 7.50
CA ALA A 340 -7.90 18.61 8.41
C ALA A 340 -6.59 19.10 9.05
N GLY A 341 -6.69 20.19 9.82
CA GLY A 341 -5.54 20.84 10.47
C GLY A 341 -4.88 21.94 9.64
N LYS A 342 -3.75 22.45 10.15
CA LYS A 342 -3.04 23.61 9.59
C LYS A 342 -2.32 23.23 8.29
N HIS A 343 -2.32 24.11 7.30
CA HIS A 343 -1.71 23.91 5.98
C HIS A 343 -2.31 22.77 5.13
N THR A 344 -3.54 22.31 5.43
CA THR A 344 -4.32 21.42 4.54
C THR A 344 -5.29 22.23 3.66
N PRO A 345 -5.52 21.87 2.38
CA PRO A 345 -6.60 22.43 1.56
C PRO A 345 -7.98 22.23 2.22
N LYS A 346 -8.99 23.08 1.93
CA LYS A 346 -10.29 22.93 2.61
C LYS A 346 -10.99 21.61 2.27
N ASN A 347 -10.79 21.05 1.09
CA ASN A 347 -11.33 19.77 0.65
C ASN A 347 -10.52 19.25 -0.55
N PHE A 348 -10.89 18.09 -1.10
CA PHE A 348 -10.25 17.57 -2.31
C PHE A 348 -10.49 18.45 -3.56
N TRP A 349 -11.62 19.16 -3.67
CA TRP A 349 -11.83 20.11 -4.77
C TRP A 349 -10.74 21.20 -4.82
N GLU A 350 -10.41 21.81 -3.68
CA GLU A 350 -9.30 22.76 -3.56
C GLU A 350 -7.93 22.09 -3.73
N ARG A 351 -7.73 20.85 -3.24
CA ARG A 351 -6.49 20.09 -3.44
C ARG A 351 -6.19 19.84 -4.92
N GLY A 352 -7.22 19.61 -5.72
CA GLY A 352 -7.13 19.34 -7.15
C GLY A 352 -6.96 20.59 -8.01
N GLU A 353 -7.12 21.78 -7.42
CA GLU A 353 -7.14 23.07 -8.13
C GLU A 353 -8.22 23.12 -9.24
N PHE A 354 -9.32 22.39 -9.07
CA PHE A 354 -10.35 22.21 -10.11
C PHE A 354 -11.26 23.43 -10.34
N GLY A 355 -11.21 24.45 -9.47
CA GLY A 355 -12.14 25.59 -9.48
C GLY A 355 -12.17 26.40 -10.78
N ASP A 356 -11.04 26.48 -11.48
CA ASP A 356 -10.89 27.23 -12.74
C ASP A 356 -10.73 26.30 -13.97
N VAL A 357 -11.04 25.00 -13.82
CA VAL A 357 -10.91 24.01 -14.90
C VAL A 357 -12.18 23.97 -15.76
N PHE A 358 -12.00 24.21 -17.06
CA PHE A 358 -13.06 24.09 -18.06
C PHE A 358 -12.89 22.78 -18.83
N VAL A 359 -13.96 22.01 -18.95
CA VAL A 359 -14.02 20.80 -19.79
C VAL A 359 -15.03 21.06 -20.90
N ASN A 360 -14.65 20.86 -22.16
CA ASN A 360 -15.49 21.14 -23.33
C ASN A 360 -16.13 22.54 -23.29
N ASN A 361 -15.31 23.57 -22.99
CA ASN A 361 -15.72 24.98 -22.84
C ASN A 361 -16.83 25.25 -21.80
N THR A 362 -17.08 24.30 -20.90
CA THR A 362 -18.11 24.39 -19.86
C THR A 362 -17.45 24.38 -18.48
N LEU A 363 -18.00 25.17 -17.53
CA LEU A 363 -17.56 25.14 -16.13
C LEU A 363 -17.81 23.76 -15.55
N LEU A 364 -16.78 23.16 -14.96
CA LEU A 364 -16.85 21.82 -14.39
C LEU A 364 -17.62 21.85 -13.06
N PRO A 365 -18.78 21.17 -12.92
CA PRO A 365 -19.48 21.12 -11.65
C PRO A 365 -18.68 20.33 -10.61
N ASN A 366 -18.60 20.86 -9.38
CA ASN A 366 -17.95 20.17 -8.27
C ASN A 366 -18.84 19.00 -7.77
N PRO A 367 -18.45 17.73 -7.95
CA PRO A 367 -19.28 16.59 -7.54
C PRO A 367 -19.41 16.45 -6.02
N TRP A 368 -18.53 17.11 -5.25
CA TRP A 368 -18.49 17.06 -3.79
C TRP A 368 -19.10 18.31 -3.14
N ALA A 369 -19.73 19.22 -3.92
CA ALA A 369 -20.24 20.51 -3.42
C ALA A 369 -21.28 20.38 -2.30
N GLU A 370 -22.04 19.28 -2.29
CA GLU A 370 -23.06 19.01 -1.27
C GLU A 370 -22.51 18.28 -0.03
N SER A 371 -21.28 17.73 -0.09
CA SER A 371 -20.70 17.10 1.10
C SER A 371 -20.30 18.13 2.13
N LYS A 372 -20.77 17.90 3.37
CA LYS A 372 -20.37 18.66 4.55
C LYS A 372 -19.00 18.21 5.08
N ASN A 373 -18.43 17.13 4.53
CA ASN A 373 -17.16 16.58 4.96
C ASN A 373 -16.02 17.04 4.03
N ARG A 374 -14.92 17.48 4.63
CA ARG A 374 -13.69 17.88 3.92
C ARG A 374 -12.99 16.69 3.25
N GLY A 375 -13.23 15.47 3.73
CA GLY A 375 -12.65 14.23 3.24
C GLY A 375 -13.27 13.66 1.97
N ALA A 376 -14.42 14.18 1.50
CA ALA A 376 -15.07 13.70 0.29
C ALA A 376 -14.10 13.68 -0.91
N PRO A 377 -13.98 12.57 -1.66
CA PRO A 377 -14.91 11.42 -1.65
C PRO A 377 -14.66 10.30 -0.62
N PHE A 378 -13.58 10.37 0.15
CA PHE A 378 -13.18 9.32 1.10
C PHE A 378 -13.94 9.37 2.45
N ASP A 379 -15.12 10.00 2.45
CA ASP A 379 -16.05 10.13 3.57
C ASP A 379 -17.21 9.12 3.54
N GLN A 380 -17.18 8.19 2.58
CA GLN A 380 -18.14 7.09 2.42
C GLN A 380 -17.61 5.76 2.97
N GLU A 381 -18.42 4.72 2.90
CA GLU A 381 -18.00 3.34 3.18
C GLU A 381 -17.29 2.72 1.97
N PHE A 382 -16.20 2.01 2.24
CA PHE A 382 -15.37 1.35 1.23
C PHE A 382 -15.29 -0.16 1.54
N TYR A 383 -15.20 -0.99 0.51
CA TYR A 383 -14.92 -2.44 0.64
C TYR A 383 -13.54 -2.79 0.09
N LEU A 384 -12.93 -3.84 0.64
CA LEU A 384 -11.62 -4.33 0.24
C LEU A 384 -11.70 -5.12 -1.06
N VAL A 385 -10.71 -4.94 -1.94
CA VAL A 385 -10.45 -5.73 -3.14
C VAL A 385 -9.00 -6.25 -3.10
N MET A 386 -8.81 -7.49 -3.53
CA MET A 386 -7.49 -8.12 -3.69
C MET A 386 -7.47 -8.91 -5.00
N ASN A 387 -6.45 -8.70 -5.82
CA ASN A 387 -6.27 -9.40 -7.10
C ASN A 387 -4.80 -9.45 -7.53
N VAL A 388 -4.52 -10.24 -8.56
CA VAL A 388 -3.27 -10.17 -9.34
C VAL A 388 -3.64 -10.00 -10.80
N ALA A 389 -3.66 -8.77 -11.28
CA ALA A 389 -3.84 -8.48 -12.70
C ALA A 389 -2.56 -8.85 -13.48
N VAL A 390 -2.67 -9.10 -14.79
CA VAL A 390 -1.52 -9.45 -15.64
C VAL A 390 -1.52 -8.67 -16.94
N GLY A 391 -0.44 -7.93 -17.18
CA GLY A 391 -0.38 -6.90 -18.21
C GLY A 391 -1.39 -5.77 -17.96
N SER A 392 -1.30 -4.69 -18.73
CA SER A 392 -2.28 -3.60 -18.73
C SER A 392 -1.99 -2.62 -19.85
N ARG A 393 -3.00 -1.86 -20.28
CA ARG A 393 -2.87 -0.76 -21.25
C ARG A 393 -2.96 0.64 -20.62
N ASN A 394 -3.01 0.73 -19.30
CA ASN A 394 -3.20 1.99 -18.57
C ASN A 394 -1.90 2.76 -18.27
N GLY A 395 -0.74 2.37 -18.82
CA GLY A 395 0.56 2.97 -18.50
C GLY A 395 1.23 2.45 -17.23
N TRP A 396 0.63 1.49 -16.50
CA TRP A 396 1.26 0.89 -15.31
C TRP A 396 2.60 0.23 -15.64
N PHE A 397 2.68 -0.45 -16.79
CA PHE A 397 3.93 -0.89 -17.40
C PHE A 397 4.28 0.08 -18.54
N LEU A 398 5.45 0.71 -18.49
CA LEU A 398 5.87 1.73 -19.45
C LEU A 398 6.17 1.17 -20.85
N ASP A 399 5.67 1.84 -21.89
CA ASP A 399 6.02 1.55 -23.29
C ASP A 399 7.54 1.62 -23.52
N GLY A 400 8.09 0.63 -24.25
CA GLY A 400 9.51 0.56 -24.59
C GLY A 400 10.45 0.15 -23.45
N VAL A 401 9.94 -0.17 -22.26
CA VAL A 401 10.73 -0.49 -21.06
C VAL A 401 10.71 -1.99 -20.74
N GLY A 402 11.83 -2.54 -20.27
CA GLY A 402 11.90 -3.90 -19.71
C GLY A 402 11.57 -5.03 -20.70
N GLY A 403 11.66 -4.77 -22.02
CA GLY A 403 11.26 -5.75 -23.04
C GLY A 403 9.75 -5.90 -23.22
N LYS A 404 8.93 -4.96 -22.70
CA LYS A 404 7.46 -4.96 -22.81
C LYS A 404 6.99 -5.31 -24.23
N PRO A 405 6.26 -6.44 -24.42
CA PRO A 405 5.92 -6.93 -25.76
C PRO A 405 4.70 -6.26 -26.42
N TRP A 406 4.07 -5.27 -25.76
CA TRP A 406 2.93 -4.53 -26.30
C TRP A 406 3.10 -3.01 -26.16
N VAL A 407 2.22 -2.26 -26.84
CA VAL A 407 2.12 -0.79 -26.77
C VAL A 407 0.73 -0.42 -26.28
N ASP A 408 0.62 0.48 -25.31
CA ASP A 408 -0.65 0.76 -24.59
C ASP A 408 -1.75 1.34 -25.49
N ALA A 409 -1.38 2.18 -26.45
CA ALA A 409 -2.28 2.73 -27.46
C ALA A 409 -2.88 1.67 -28.42
N SER A 410 -2.38 0.42 -28.41
CA SER A 410 -2.80 -0.64 -29.32
C SER A 410 -3.94 -1.49 -28.74
N THR A 411 -5.12 -0.88 -28.57
CA THR A 411 -6.29 -1.42 -27.85
C THR A 411 -6.57 -2.91 -28.12
N TYR A 412 -6.69 -3.31 -29.39
CA TYR A 412 -7.07 -4.68 -29.75
C TYR A 412 -5.89 -5.64 -29.90
N LEU A 413 -4.73 -5.16 -30.38
CA LEU A 413 -3.59 -6.02 -30.68
C LEU A 413 -2.71 -6.31 -29.46
N ALA A 414 -2.73 -5.45 -28.43
CA ALA A 414 -1.84 -5.57 -27.27
C ALA A 414 -1.95 -6.92 -26.51
N PRO A 415 -3.14 -7.49 -26.21
CA PRO A 415 -3.22 -8.80 -25.55
C PRO A 415 -2.63 -9.93 -26.43
N GLY A 416 -2.81 -9.84 -27.75
CA GLY A 416 -2.23 -10.78 -28.71
C GLY A 416 -0.71 -10.65 -28.83
N ALA A 417 -0.18 -9.42 -28.88
CA ALA A 417 1.26 -9.15 -28.90
C ALA A 417 1.94 -9.59 -27.58
N PHE A 418 1.27 -9.40 -26.45
CA PHE A 418 1.68 -9.95 -25.16
C PHE A 418 1.76 -11.48 -25.20
N TYR A 419 0.72 -12.17 -25.71
CA TYR A 419 0.71 -13.63 -25.78
C TYR A 419 1.73 -14.21 -26.77
N GLN A 420 1.99 -13.54 -27.90
CA GLN A 420 3.01 -13.94 -28.88
C GLN A 420 4.44 -13.99 -28.31
N ARG A 421 4.66 -13.41 -27.12
CA ARG A 421 5.95 -13.36 -26.43
C ARG A 421 5.92 -14.11 -25.09
N VAL A 422 4.97 -15.04 -24.92
CA VAL A 422 4.80 -15.87 -23.71
C VAL A 422 6.10 -16.57 -23.30
N ASP A 423 6.86 -17.09 -24.25
CA ASP A 423 8.13 -17.78 -24.00
C ASP A 423 9.23 -16.88 -23.41
N ASP A 424 9.11 -15.54 -23.53
CA ASP A 424 10.07 -14.60 -22.94
C ASP A 424 9.71 -14.22 -21.50
N TRP A 425 8.42 -14.01 -21.20
CA TRP A 425 7.99 -13.51 -19.89
C TRP A 425 7.49 -14.60 -18.93
N TYR A 426 6.87 -15.67 -19.42
CA TYR A 426 6.32 -16.71 -18.55
C TYR A 426 7.41 -17.47 -17.76
N PRO A 427 8.62 -17.76 -18.30
CA PRO A 427 9.71 -18.33 -17.52
C PRO A 427 10.25 -17.44 -16.39
N THR A 428 9.88 -16.14 -16.34
CA THR A 428 10.27 -15.24 -15.25
C THR A 428 9.36 -15.38 -14.02
N TRP A 429 8.20 -16.02 -14.18
CA TRP A 429 7.21 -16.20 -13.11
C TRP A 429 7.65 -17.27 -12.13
N GLY A 430 7.34 -17.07 -10.84
CA GLY A 430 7.66 -18.04 -9.80
C GLY A 430 7.03 -19.43 -10.02
N GLU A 431 7.72 -20.47 -9.54
CA GLU A 431 7.16 -21.82 -9.49
C GLU A 431 6.02 -21.92 -8.47
N GLY A 432 4.99 -22.71 -8.80
CA GLY A 432 3.81 -22.91 -7.94
C GLY A 432 3.21 -21.58 -7.49
N ASN A 433 3.02 -21.42 -6.18
CA ASN A 433 2.37 -20.25 -5.59
C ASN A 433 3.20 -18.96 -5.72
N ALA A 434 4.50 -19.02 -6.08
CA ALA A 434 5.37 -17.84 -6.15
C ALA A 434 5.11 -16.91 -7.37
N ARG A 435 4.33 -17.36 -8.35
CA ARG A 435 3.73 -16.47 -9.38
C ARG A 435 2.46 -15.75 -8.92
N GLY A 436 1.95 -16.11 -7.74
CA GLY A 436 0.74 -15.55 -7.16
C GLY A 436 1.03 -14.65 -5.95
N MET A 437 0.00 -13.95 -5.50
CA MET A 437 0.00 -13.26 -4.21
C MET A 437 -0.52 -14.22 -3.14
N THR A 438 0.23 -14.39 -2.04
CA THR A 438 -0.23 -15.10 -0.85
C THR A 438 -0.63 -14.09 0.21
N VAL A 439 -1.89 -14.10 0.64
CA VAL A 439 -2.43 -13.27 1.73
C VAL A 439 -2.63 -14.16 2.95
N LYS A 440 -1.85 -13.91 4.00
CA LYS A 440 -1.86 -14.67 5.25
C LYS A 440 -3.00 -14.25 6.19
N SER A 441 -3.33 -12.97 6.22
CA SER A 441 -4.44 -12.47 7.03
C SER A 441 -4.88 -11.07 6.61
N VAL A 442 -6.16 -10.77 6.81
CA VAL A 442 -6.74 -9.43 6.68
C VAL A 442 -7.41 -9.06 8.00
N LYS A 443 -7.10 -7.87 8.53
CA LYS A 443 -7.81 -7.30 9.67
C LYS A 443 -8.32 -5.90 9.33
N MET A 444 -9.58 -5.65 9.66
CA MET A 444 -10.19 -4.32 9.53
C MET A 444 -10.77 -3.89 10.87
N TRP A 445 -10.43 -2.67 11.29
CA TRP A 445 -10.99 -2.03 12.47
C TRP A 445 -11.65 -0.72 12.08
N GLN A 446 -12.94 -0.55 12.37
CA GLN A 446 -13.64 0.71 12.15
C GLN A 446 -13.39 1.68 13.31
N GLU A 447 -13.32 2.98 13.02
CA GLU A 447 -13.27 4.02 14.04
C GLU A 447 -14.57 4.05 14.88
N GLY A 448 -14.42 4.07 16.20
CA GLY A 448 -15.51 4.03 17.17
C GLY A 448 -15.48 2.81 18.08
N LYS A 449 -16.28 2.86 19.14
CA LYS A 449 -16.48 1.72 20.05
C LYS A 449 -17.29 0.62 19.34
N CYS A 450 -17.00 -0.64 19.66
CA CYS A 450 -17.85 -1.74 19.25
C CYS A 450 -19.26 -1.58 19.82
N THR A 451 -20.20 -1.18 18.96
CA THR A 451 -21.62 -1.37 19.21
C THR A 451 -21.93 -2.86 19.04
N LEU A 452 -22.67 -3.44 20.00
CA LEU A 452 -23.21 -4.78 19.82
C LEU A 452 -24.12 -4.78 18.58
N PRO A 453 -24.03 -5.79 17.69
CA PRO A 453 -24.81 -5.79 16.46
C PRO A 453 -26.31 -5.78 16.76
N ASN A 454 -27.02 -4.85 16.10
CA ASN A 454 -28.46 -4.56 16.19
C ASN A 454 -29.36 -5.63 16.87
N LEU A 455 -29.49 -5.50 18.19
CA LEU A 455 -30.51 -6.20 19.00
C LEU A 455 -31.95 -5.93 18.51
N GLN A 456 -32.14 -4.88 17.71
CA GLN A 456 -33.41 -4.52 17.07
C GLN A 456 -33.93 -5.61 16.12
N TYR A 457 -33.07 -6.38 15.45
CA TYR A 457 -33.51 -7.54 14.64
C TYR A 457 -33.90 -8.75 15.49
N TYR A 458 -33.21 -8.97 16.62
CA TYR A 458 -33.50 -10.09 17.53
C TYR A 458 -34.85 -9.92 18.25
N LEU A 459 -35.19 -8.68 18.61
CA LEU A 459 -36.48 -8.37 19.24
C LEU A 459 -37.67 -8.49 18.28
N ILE A 460 -37.50 -8.19 16.98
CA ILE A 460 -38.55 -8.38 15.97
C ILE A 460 -38.83 -9.87 15.74
N TYR A 461 -37.79 -10.71 15.66
CA TYR A 461 -37.96 -12.17 15.55
C TYR A 461 -38.59 -12.80 16.79
N GLN A 462 -38.24 -12.35 18.00
CA GLN A 462 -38.89 -12.77 19.24
C GLN A 462 -40.38 -12.37 19.28
N ALA A 463 -40.72 -11.17 18.80
CA ALA A 463 -42.11 -10.71 18.76
C ALA A 463 -43.00 -11.50 17.77
N GLN A 464 -42.45 -11.99 16.64
CA GLN A 464 -43.20 -12.84 15.71
C GLN A 464 -43.36 -14.29 16.21
N LEU A 465 -42.40 -14.82 16.97
CA LEU A 465 -42.50 -16.17 17.55
C LEU A 465 -43.55 -16.25 18.68
N PHE A 466 -43.75 -15.17 19.45
CA PHE A 466 -44.76 -15.13 20.52
C PHE A 466 -46.22 -14.95 20.05
N SER A 467 -46.47 -14.88 18.74
CA SER A 467 -47.83 -14.66 18.18
C SER A 467 -48.47 -15.91 17.56
N LEU A 468 -47.88 -17.10 17.71
CA LEU A 468 -48.31 -18.33 17.01
C LEU A 468 -48.57 -19.55 17.93
N GLU A 469 -48.61 -19.36 19.26
CA GLU A 469 -49.10 -20.41 20.17
C GLU A 469 -50.60 -20.22 20.47
N GLU A 470 -51.45 -20.97 19.75
CA GLU A 470 -52.86 -21.13 20.13
C GLU A 470 -52.98 -21.98 21.42
N PRO A 471 -53.90 -21.67 22.34
CA PRO A 471 -54.06 -22.43 23.57
C PRO A 471 -54.76 -23.78 23.33
N LEU A 472 -54.06 -24.87 23.64
CA LEU A 472 -54.62 -26.22 23.70
C LEU A 472 -55.67 -26.33 24.82
N CYS A 473 -56.95 -26.43 24.44
CA CYS A 473 -58.04 -26.74 25.38
C CYS A 473 -57.90 -28.16 25.94
N ILE A 474 -57.77 -28.27 27.26
CA ILE A 474 -57.92 -29.54 27.99
C ILE A 474 -59.40 -29.73 28.31
N SER A 475 -59.98 -30.87 27.92
CA SER A 475 -61.36 -31.24 28.25
C SER A 475 -61.41 -32.24 29.41
N ASP A 476 -61.99 -31.84 30.54
CA ASP A 476 -62.30 -32.74 31.65
C ASP A 476 -63.55 -33.61 31.36
N THR A 477 -63.47 -34.92 31.65
CA THR A 477 -64.68 -35.76 31.86
C THR A 477 -64.49 -36.88 32.90
N VAL A 478 -64.98 -36.58 34.12
CA VAL A 478 -65.88 -37.39 34.98
C VAL A 478 -65.42 -38.74 35.57
N PHE A 479 -65.58 -38.85 36.91
CA PHE A 479 -66.22 -39.90 37.75
C PHE A 479 -65.58 -39.78 39.18
N SER A 480 -66.21 -39.97 40.35
CA SER A 480 -67.60 -40.09 40.87
C SER A 480 -67.48 -40.42 42.39
N PRO A 481 -68.46 -40.19 43.31
CA PRO A 481 -69.88 -39.82 43.15
C PRO A 481 -70.36 -38.56 43.88
#